data_AF-A0AA95G8Z8-F1
#
_entry.id   AF-A0AA95G8Z8-F1
#
_cell.length_a   1.000
_cell.length_b   1.000
_cell.length_c   1.000
_cell.angle_alpha   90.00
_cell.angle_beta   90.00
_cell.angle_gamma   90.00
#
_symmetry.space_group_name_H-M   'P 1'
#
loop_
_entity.id
_entity.type
_entity.pdbx_description
1 polymer ?
#
loop_
_entity_poly.entity_id
_entity_poly.type
_entity_poly.pdbx_seq_one_letter_code
_entity_poly.pdbx_strand_id
1 'polypeptide(L)' 'MNNPTYFQNRNSSLFLDSNFQENVYALASNGRNYQKWNITQIDATDHPNMVSITNVVTKYEVITFQFGC' A
#
# COMPACT_ATOMS: atom_id res chain seq x y z
N MET A 1 -9.98 14.13 4.25
CA MET A 1 -10.38 12.78 4.69
C MET A 1 -9.83 11.81 3.65
N ASN A 2 -8.76 11.09 3.96
CA ASN A 2 -8.14 10.18 3.00
C ASN A 2 -8.89 8.85 3.07
N ASN A 3 -9.72 8.57 2.07
CA ASN A 3 -10.33 7.26 1.95
C ASN A 3 -9.24 6.24 1.61
N PRO A 4 -9.14 5.13 2.34
CA PRO A 4 -8.11 4.15 2.06
C PRO A 4 -8.31 3.52 0.69
N THR A 5 -7.20 3.24 0.02
CA THR A 5 -7.14 2.73 -1.35
C THR A 5 -6.93 1.22 -1.36
N TYR A 6 -7.48 0.56 -2.37
CA TYR A 6 -7.21 -0.84 -2.68
C TYR A 6 -6.27 -0.90 -3.89
N PHE A 7 -5.24 -1.75 -3.80
CA PHE A 7 -4.32 -1.97 -4.90
C PHE A 7 -4.61 -3.33 -5.54
N GLN A 8 -5.14 -3.31 -6.77
CA GLN A 8 -5.46 -4.53 -7.51
C GLN A 8 -4.40 -4.79 -8.59
N ASN A 9 -3.88 -6.01 -8.62
CA ASN A 9 -3.13 -6.49 -9.76
C ASN A 9 -4.09 -6.67 -10.95
N ARG A 10 -3.89 -5.94 -12.05
CA ARG A 10 -4.78 -5.98 -13.22
C ARG A 10 -4.83 -7.34 -13.94
N ASN A 11 -3.78 -8.15 -13.85
CA ASN A 11 -3.71 -9.42 -14.57
C ASN A 11 -4.36 -10.57 -13.79
N SER A 12 -4.16 -10.63 -12.47
CA SER A 12 -4.70 -11.68 -11.62
C SER A 12 -6.01 -11.30 -10.92
N SER A 13 -6.41 -10.03 -10.96
CA SER A 13 -7.51 -9.47 -10.19
C SER A 13 -7.36 -9.58 -8.66
N LEU A 14 -6.21 -10.02 -8.16
CA LEU A 14 -5.91 -10.10 -6.73
C LEU A 14 -5.57 -8.72 -6.16
N PHE A 15 -5.81 -8.54 -4.86
CA PHE A 15 -5.57 -7.31 -4.12
C PHE A 15 -4.35 -7.45 -3.21
N LEU A 16 -3.63 -6.35 -3.02
CA LEU A 16 -2.56 -6.24 -2.05
C LEU A 16 -3.16 -6.34 -0.64
N ASP A 17 -2.74 -7.37 0.10
CA ASP A 17 -3.20 -7.74 1.43
C ASP A 17 -1.98 -7.86 2.35
N SER A 18 -2.22 -7.82 3.66
CA SER A 18 -1.16 -8.04 4.63
C SER A 18 -1.64 -8.57 5.97
N ASN A 19 -0.70 -8.85 6.89
CA ASN A 19 -1.04 -9.39 8.21
C ASN A 19 -0.13 -8.84 9.31
N PHE A 20 -0.46 -9.15 10.56
CA PHE A 20 0.33 -8.74 11.73
C PHE A 20 1.69 -9.45 11.84
N GLN A 21 1.95 -10.45 10.99
CA GLN A 21 3.25 -11.09 10.84
C GLN A 21 4.12 -10.40 9.77
N GLU A 22 3.76 -9.18 9.36
CA GLU A 22 4.51 -8.33 8.42
C GLU A 22 4.70 -8.95 7.03
N ASN A 23 3.76 -9.83 6.64
CA ASN A 23 3.76 -10.39 5.29
C ASN A 23 2.83 -9.58 4.40
N VAL A 24 3.38 -9.11 3.27
CA VAL A 24 2.62 -8.51 2.18
C VAL A 24 2.44 -9.54 1.07
N TYR A 25 1.21 -9.76 0.62
CA TYR A 25 0.90 -10.76 -0.40
C TYR A 25 -0.33 -10.37 -1.22
N ALA A 26 -0.57 -11.11 -2.31
CA ALA A 26 -1.76 -10.95 -3.14
C ALA A 26 -2.86 -11.92 -2.68
N LEU A 27 -4.07 -11.42 -2.45
CA LEU A 27 -5.23 -12.24 -2.05
C LEU A 27 -6.50 -11.78 -2.78
N ALA A 28 -7.48 -12.67 -2.95
CA ALA A 28 -8.79 -12.28 -3.46
C ALA A 28 -9.43 -11.20 -2.57
N SER A 29 -10.27 -10.35 -3.17
CA SER A 29 -10.98 -9.30 -2.41
C SER A 29 -11.76 -9.93 -1.26
N ASN A 30 -11.47 -9.49 -0.03
CA ASN A 30 -12.11 -9.97 1.18
C ASN A 30 -12.78 -8.84 1.99
N GLY A 31 -12.66 -7.58 1.54
CA GLY A 31 -13.26 -6.39 2.16
C GLY A 31 -12.69 -6.01 3.53
N ARG A 32 -11.66 -6.72 4.00
CA ARG A 32 -11.04 -6.47 5.32
C ARG A 32 -10.08 -5.31 5.23
N ASN A 33 -9.77 -4.75 6.40
CA ASN A 33 -8.85 -3.61 6.50
C ASN A 33 -7.41 -3.97 6.13
N TYR A 34 -7.06 -5.24 6.05
CA TYR A 34 -5.77 -5.72 5.52
C TYR A 34 -5.57 -5.44 4.03
N GLN A 35 -6.63 -5.11 3.29
CA GLN A 35 -6.54 -4.73 1.87
C GLN A 35 -6.65 -3.21 1.64
N LYS A 36 -6.67 -2.44 2.74
CA LYS A 36 -6.86 -1.00 2.74
C LYS A 36 -5.55 -0.30 3.07
N TRP A 37 -5.11 0.57 2.16
CA TRP A 37 -3.81 1.21 2.22
C TRP A 37 -3.94 2.74 2.18
N ASN A 38 -3.22 3.41 3.07
CA ASN A 38 -3.03 4.86 3.04
C ASN A 38 -1.87 5.18 2.10
N ILE A 39 -2.01 6.27 1.34
CA ILE A 39 -0.96 6.77 0.45
C ILE A 39 -0.39 8.03 1.09
N THR A 40 0.93 8.06 1.28
CA THR A 40 1.66 9.20 1.80
C THR A 40 2.71 9.60 0.78
N GLN A 41 2.61 10.82 0.27
CA GLN A 41 3.66 11.39 -0.58
C GLN A 41 4.87 11.74 0.30
N ILE A 42 6.03 11.26 -0.09
CA ILE A 42 7.31 11.59 0.52
C ILE A 42 7.96 12.63 -0.39
N ASP A 43 7.74 13.90 -0.03
CA ASP A 43 8.42 15.03 -0.64
C ASP A 43 9.62 15.43 0.23
N ALA A 44 10.54 14.49 0.42
CA ALA A 44 11.82 14.81 1.03
C ALA A 44 12.71 15.47 -0.03
N THR A 45 13.45 16.52 0.37
CA THR A 45 14.36 17.26 -0.52
C THR A 45 15.35 16.35 -1.26
N ASP A 46 15.72 15.22 -0.66
CA ASP A 46 16.67 14.23 -1.22
C ASP A 46 16.00 13.11 -2.02
N HIS A 47 14.67 13.01 -1.99
CA HIS A 47 13.90 11.95 -2.62
C HIS A 47 12.60 12.49 -3.23
N PRO A 48 12.69 13.41 -4.21
CA PRO A 48 11.49 13.90 -4.88
C PRO A 48 10.75 12.74 -5.54
N ASN A 49 9.41 12.81 -5.51
CA ASN A 49 8.51 11.85 -6.14
C ASN A 49 8.50 10.44 -5.53
N MET A 50 8.84 10.31 -4.24
CA MET A 50 8.62 9.05 -3.52
C MET A 50 7.21 8.99 -2.93
N VAL A 51 6.62 7.80 -2.93
CA VAL A 51 5.34 7.53 -2.27
C VAL A 51 5.48 6.30 -1.42
N SER A 52 5.03 6.41 -0.17
CA SER A 52 4.87 5.28 0.73
C SER A 52 3.40 4.89 0.81
N ILE A 53 3.15 3.59 0.75
CA ILE A 53 1.84 3.03 1.10
C ILE A 53 1.94 2.27 2.41
N THR A 54 0.92 2.41 3.25
CA THR A 54 0.87 1.79 4.57
C THR A 54 -0.50 1.21 4.85
N ASN A 55 -0.56 -0.03 5.32
CA ASN A 55 -1.83 -0.65 5.65
C ASN A 55 -2.51 0.09 6.83
N VAL A 56 -3.84 0.27 6.77
CA VAL A 56 -4.58 1.03 7.79
C VAL A 56 -4.59 0.37 9.18
N VAL A 57 -4.32 -0.94 9.27
CA VAL A 57 -4.34 -1.71 10.53
C VAL A 57 -2.93 -2.05 10.99
N THR A 58 -2.10 -2.64 10.13
CA THR A 58 -0.79 -3.15 10.57
C THR A 58 0.18 -1.99 10.80
N LYS A 59 0.09 -0.89 10.04
CA LYS A 59 0.90 0.34 10.16
C LYS A 59 2.42 0.18 10.02
N TYR A 60 2.96 -1.03 10.16
CA TYR A 60 4.40 -1.33 10.14
C TYR A 60 4.93 -1.65 8.73
N GLU A 61 4.05 -1.92 7.76
CA GLU A 61 4.46 -2.24 6.40
C GLU A 61 4.45 -0.98 5.54
N VAL A 62 5.64 -0.59 5.09
CA VAL A 62 5.85 0.53 4.17
C VAL A 62 6.44 -0.02 2.88
N ILE A 63 5.69 0.11 1.79
CA ILE A 63 6.26 -0.09 0.46
C ILE A 63 6.49 1.29 -0.13
N THR A 64 7.73 1.57 -0.53
CA THR A 64 8.09 2.87 -1.09
C THR A 64 8.43 2.74 -2.56
N PHE A 65 7.81 3.59 -3.36
CA PHE A 65 8.00 3.65 -4.80
C PHE A 65 8.57 5.02 -5.16
N GLN A 66 9.56 5.05 -6.04
CA GLN A 66 10.02 6.28 -6.68
C GLN A 66 9.36 6.39 -8.05
N PHE A 67 8.78 7.56 -8.35
CA PHE A 67 8.21 7.85 -9.65
C PHE A 67 9.07 8.88 -10.38
N GLY A 68 9.36 8.62 -11.66
CA GLY A 68 10.24 9.47 -12.47
C GLY A 68 11.71 9.03 -12.43
N CYS A 69 12.33 9.10 -13.60
CA CYS A 69 13.76 8.96 -13.83
C CYS A 69 14.47 10.30 -13.67
#